data_AF-A0A2V9DSL9-F1
#
_entry.id   AF-A0A2V9DSL9-F1
#
_cell.length_a   1.000
_cell.length_b   1.000
_cell.length_c   1.000
_cell.angle_alpha   90.00
_cell.angle_beta   90.00
_cell.angle_gamma   90.00
#
_symmetry.space_group_name_H-M   'P 1'
#
loop_
_entity.id
_entity.type
_entity.pdbx_description
1 polymer ?
#
loop_
_entity_poly.entity_id
_entity_poly.type
_entity_poly.pdbx_seq_one_letter_code
_entity_poly.pdbx_strand_id
1 'polypeptide(L)'
;MAEPLIAILGSVDPRREKELQLRDPVMACRAAEEIGVELAKQGCRVLVSCPATPQAEFAEALVVRGYVKSGVARSNSIEVHRPIVSPLPPFAEEGMHHELFKYELIDNEDWAIASFLSLAKADGMMILGGGQSTLIAGLVGVGYRVPTVSLAGFGGRAQEIWALLRSSDNKLATPEELSLMAQPGWNADSARRCVGTLLNQRKRKQQGVDPTLAREHRRVIAIAALALSFFVALLVAIAEYSRGENLSRMLSYVLFCAPALAGAGGSLVRIVFDWTQAAKRLASQGPPVISAALGAVAGGVSGLFFILAQKIAIGDLQTKQAIILLPFVLIVGLVAGLTLDKVFPKLLSLDVVKTEALEGKPSVLEAGTNK
;
A
#
# COMPACT_ATOMS: atom_id res chain seq x y z
N MET A 1 -20.64 -10.60 -3.25
CA MET A 1 -19.44 -9.75 -3.35
C MET A 1 -19.87 -8.32 -3.11
N ALA A 2 -19.09 -7.52 -2.38
CA ALA A 2 -19.44 -6.12 -2.12
C ALA A 2 -19.43 -5.28 -3.42
N GLU A 3 -20.44 -4.43 -3.56
CA GLU A 3 -20.59 -3.52 -4.71
C GLU A 3 -19.40 -2.57 -4.81
N PRO A 4 -18.69 -2.53 -5.96
CA PRO A 4 -17.50 -1.68 -6.12
C PRO A 4 -17.84 -0.21 -5.90
N LEU A 5 -17.06 0.48 -5.06
CA LEU A 5 -17.11 1.92 -4.90
C LEU A 5 -16.11 2.61 -5.83
N ILE A 6 -16.58 3.39 -6.79
CA ILE A 6 -15.75 4.03 -7.82
C ILE A 6 -15.61 5.52 -7.54
N ALA A 7 -14.41 5.98 -7.25
CA ALA A 7 -14.09 7.40 -7.13
C ALA A 7 -14.10 8.08 -8.50
N ILE A 8 -14.82 9.20 -8.59
CA ILE A 8 -14.83 10.06 -9.76
C ILE A 8 -14.01 11.29 -9.46
N LEU A 9 -13.09 11.64 -10.36
CA LEU A 9 -12.23 12.79 -10.21
C LEU A 9 -12.12 13.56 -11.52
N GLY A 10 -12.20 14.89 -11.42
CA GLY A 10 -11.71 15.76 -12.48
C GLY A 10 -12.61 16.94 -12.79
N SER A 11 -12.25 17.65 -13.84
CA SER A 11 -13.04 18.75 -14.37
C SER A 11 -12.88 18.77 -15.87
N VAL A 12 -14.02 18.85 -16.55
CA VAL A 12 -14.13 18.90 -18.00
C VAL A 12 -14.83 20.19 -18.44
N ASP A 13 -14.86 21.20 -17.57
CA ASP A 13 -15.57 22.46 -17.80
C ASP A 13 -15.02 23.17 -19.06
N PRO A 14 -15.86 23.37 -20.10
CA PRO A 14 -15.46 24.09 -21.30
C PRO A 14 -14.93 25.50 -21.03
N ARG A 15 -15.40 26.17 -19.97
CA ARG A 15 -14.95 27.52 -19.58
C ARG A 15 -13.49 27.54 -19.13
N ARG A 16 -12.96 26.38 -18.72
CA ARG A 16 -11.59 26.18 -18.24
C ARG A 16 -10.72 25.42 -19.24
N GLU A 17 -11.16 25.26 -20.49
CA GLU A 17 -10.47 24.48 -21.52
C GLU A 17 -8.98 24.84 -21.66
N LYS A 18 -8.66 26.13 -21.76
CA LYS A 18 -7.27 26.60 -21.91
C LYS A 18 -6.43 26.38 -20.66
N GLU A 19 -7.00 26.65 -19.48
CA GLU A 19 -6.33 26.50 -18.18
C GLU A 19 -5.98 25.02 -17.93
N LEU A 20 -6.96 24.16 -18.18
CA LEU A 20 -6.87 22.73 -17.93
C LEU A 20 -6.28 21.95 -19.11
N GLN A 21 -6.00 22.61 -20.25
CA GLN A 21 -5.52 21.96 -21.47
C GLN A 21 -6.42 20.79 -21.91
N LEU A 22 -7.73 21.01 -21.85
CA LEU A 22 -8.73 20.01 -22.26
C LEU A 22 -8.72 19.86 -23.79
N ARG A 23 -9.13 18.68 -24.23
CA ARG A 23 -9.38 18.36 -25.65
C ARG A 23 -10.84 17.97 -25.78
N ASP A 24 -11.56 18.67 -26.64
CA ASP A 24 -12.99 18.46 -26.87
C ASP A 24 -13.80 18.38 -25.55
N PRO A 25 -13.88 19.49 -24.80
CA PRO A 25 -14.56 19.50 -23.50
C PRO A 25 -16.06 19.16 -23.62
N VAL A 26 -16.69 19.44 -24.76
CA VAL A 26 -18.10 19.07 -25.02
C VAL A 26 -18.25 17.54 -25.06
N MET A 27 -17.36 16.86 -25.80
CA MET A 27 -17.34 15.40 -25.82
C MET A 27 -16.96 14.82 -24.45
N ALA A 28 -16.05 15.45 -23.72
CA ALA A 28 -15.68 15.04 -22.37
C ALA A 28 -16.85 15.14 -21.39
N CYS A 29 -17.69 16.18 -21.47
CA CYS A 29 -18.91 16.29 -20.67
C CYS A 29 -19.89 15.14 -20.97
N ARG A 30 -20.12 14.89 -22.27
CA ARG A 30 -20.97 13.76 -22.70
C ARG A 30 -20.42 12.41 -22.23
N ALA A 31 -19.10 12.22 -22.32
CA ALA A 31 -18.45 11.01 -21.86
C ALA A 31 -18.63 10.79 -20.35
N ALA A 32 -18.51 11.84 -19.54
CA ALA A 32 -18.76 11.78 -18.10
C ALA A 32 -20.20 11.32 -17.79
N GLU A 33 -21.21 11.90 -18.46
CA GLU A 33 -22.60 11.46 -18.29
C GLU A 33 -22.80 9.99 -18.72
N GLU A 34 -22.27 9.59 -19.88
CA GLU A 34 -22.41 8.21 -20.38
C GLU A 34 -21.69 7.19 -19.47
N ILE A 35 -20.56 7.57 -18.86
CA ILE A 35 -19.88 6.76 -17.84
C ILE A 35 -20.77 6.60 -16.61
N GLY A 36 -21.43 7.67 -16.15
CA GLY A 36 -22.37 7.59 -15.04
C GLY A 36 -23.51 6.61 -15.30
N VAL A 37 -24.11 6.67 -16.50
CA VAL A 37 -25.14 5.71 -16.91
C VAL A 37 -24.63 4.27 -16.84
N GLU A 38 -23.42 4.03 -17.35
CA GLU A 38 -22.86 2.68 -17.38
C GLU A 38 -22.45 2.17 -16.00
N LEU A 39 -21.90 3.03 -15.12
CA LEU A 39 -21.57 2.67 -13.74
C LEU A 39 -22.83 2.19 -12.98
N ALA A 40 -23.96 2.88 -13.16
CA ALA A 40 -25.23 2.47 -12.56
C ALA A 40 -25.70 1.10 -13.10
N LYS A 41 -25.64 0.89 -14.41
CA LYS A 41 -26.01 -0.38 -15.05
C LYS A 41 -25.17 -1.56 -14.57
N GLN A 42 -23.88 -1.33 -14.29
CA GLN A 42 -22.96 -2.35 -13.78
C GLN A 42 -23.08 -2.57 -12.27
N GLY A 43 -23.96 -1.83 -11.58
CA GLY A 43 -24.15 -1.94 -10.13
C GLY A 43 -22.96 -1.43 -9.32
N CYS A 44 -22.18 -0.51 -9.88
CA CYS A 44 -21.11 0.18 -9.16
C CYS A 44 -21.71 1.30 -8.33
N ARG A 45 -21.23 1.48 -7.09
CA ARG A 45 -21.47 2.71 -6.31
C ARG A 45 -20.48 3.78 -6.75
N VAL A 46 -20.85 5.05 -6.64
CA VAL A 46 -19.97 6.17 -7.00
C VAL A 46 -19.60 6.97 -5.78
N LEU A 47 -18.32 7.32 -5.68
CA LEU A 47 -17.77 8.19 -4.65
C LEU A 47 -17.48 9.54 -5.28
N VAL A 48 -18.11 10.59 -4.75
CA VAL A 48 -17.98 11.97 -5.23
C VAL A 48 -17.78 12.91 -4.06
N SER A 49 -17.09 14.02 -4.30
CA SER A 49 -16.86 15.05 -3.28
C SER A 49 -17.45 16.40 -3.69
N CYS A 50 -17.32 16.77 -4.96
CA CYS A 50 -17.65 18.10 -5.44
C CYS A 50 -18.90 18.11 -6.33
N PRO A 51 -19.95 18.84 -5.97
CA PRO A 51 -21.08 19.15 -6.85
C PRO A 51 -20.68 20.23 -7.87
N ALA A 52 -21.52 20.45 -8.87
CA ALA A 52 -21.35 21.58 -9.79
C ALA A 52 -21.49 22.90 -9.03
N THR A 53 -20.65 23.88 -9.36
CA THR A 53 -20.73 25.23 -8.81
C THR A 53 -20.99 26.23 -9.94
N PRO A 54 -21.50 27.44 -9.63
CA PRO A 54 -21.65 28.48 -10.65
C PRO A 54 -20.35 28.75 -11.43
N GLN A 55 -19.20 28.51 -10.81
CA GLN A 55 -17.87 28.76 -11.37
C GLN A 55 -17.24 27.55 -12.08
N ALA A 56 -17.71 26.32 -11.84
CA ALA A 56 -17.09 25.12 -12.40
C ALA A 56 -18.08 23.95 -12.60
N GLU A 57 -18.00 23.31 -13.77
CA GLU A 57 -18.60 22.00 -14.02
C GLU A 57 -17.56 20.89 -13.77
N PHE A 58 -17.80 20.12 -12.71
CA PHE A 58 -16.93 19.03 -12.28
C PHE A 58 -17.37 17.70 -12.91
N ALA A 59 -16.42 16.80 -13.14
CA ALA A 59 -16.71 15.49 -13.72
C ALA A 59 -17.66 14.68 -12.80
N GLU A 60 -17.52 14.84 -11.49
CA GLU A 60 -18.37 14.27 -10.45
C GLU A 60 -19.84 14.58 -10.69
N ALA A 61 -20.19 15.85 -10.93
CA ALA A 61 -21.57 16.28 -11.14
C ALA A 61 -22.17 15.70 -12.43
N LEU A 62 -21.39 15.66 -13.51
CA LEU A 62 -21.82 15.08 -14.78
C LEU A 62 -22.01 13.56 -14.68
N VAL A 63 -21.11 12.87 -13.99
CA VAL A 63 -21.25 11.44 -13.72
C VAL A 63 -22.50 11.17 -12.87
N VAL A 64 -22.75 11.96 -11.82
CA VAL A 64 -23.97 11.84 -10.99
C VAL A 64 -25.23 12.05 -11.83
N ARG A 65 -25.25 13.07 -12.69
CA ARG A 65 -26.37 13.32 -13.62
C ARG A 65 -26.67 12.11 -14.49
N GLY A 66 -25.64 11.54 -15.13
CA GLY A 66 -25.78 10.33 -15.93
C GLY A 66 -26.21 9.11 -15.12
N TYR A 67 -25.65 8.96 -13.92
CA TYR A 67 -25.94 7.87 -13.00
C TYR A 67 -27.42 7.86 -12.58
N VAL A 68 -27.97 9.02 -12.21
CA VAL A 68 -29.38 9.19 -11.86
C VAL A 68 -30.27 9.00 -13.09
N LYS A 69 -29.92 9.61 -14.23
CA LYS A 69 -30.66 9.49 -15.50
C LYS A 69 -30.79 8.05 -16.01
N SER A 70 -29.91 7.15 -15.57
CA SER A 70 -29.98 5.73 -15.93
C SER A 70 -31.29 5.05 -15.50
N GLY A 71 -31.95 5.55 -14.45
CA GLY A 71 -33.17 4.98 -13.88
C GLY A 71 -32.99 3.62 -13.18
N VAL A 72 -31.74 3.14 -13.06
CA VAL A 72 -31.41 1.83 -12.44
C VAL A 72 -30.48 1.97 -11.22
N ALA A 73 -30.23 3.22 -10.79
CA ALA A 73 -29.48 3.53 -9.58
C ALA A 73 -30.16 2.96 -8.33
N ARG A 74 -29.35 2.44 -7.39
CA ARG A 74 -29.85 1.87 -6.13
C ARG A 74 -29.85 2.92 -5.01
N SER A 75 -30.64 2.70 -3.98
CA SER A 75 -30.60 3.57 -2.79
C SER A 75 -29.21 3.58 -2.15
N ASN A 76 -28.77 4.75 -1.66
CA ASN A 76 -27.45 4.95 -1.05
C ASN A 76 -26.25 4.55 -1.92
N SER A 77 -26.39 4.57 -3.25
CA SER A 77 -25.33 4.18 -4.19
C SER A 77 -24.40 5.33 -4.60
N ILE A 78 -24.79 6.57 -4.32
CA ILE A 78 -23.97 7.76 -4.50
C ILE A 78 -23.44 8.19 -3.12
N GLU A 79 -22.18 7.88 -2.84
CA GLU A 79 -21.52 8.27 -1.60
C GLU A 79 -20.87 9.65 -1.77
N VAL A 80 -21.39 10.63 -1.02
CA VAL A 80 -20.89 12.01 -1.03
C VAL A 80 -20.02 12.23 0.18
N HIS A 81 -18.71 12.39 -0.04
CA HIS A 81 -17.74 12.60 1.01
C HIS A 81 -17.38 14.07 1.11
N ARG A 82 -17.59 14.67 2.28
CA ARG A 82 -17.33 16.09 2.48
C ARG A 82 -16.82 16.43 3.89
N PRO A 83 -16.03 17.51 4.03
CA PRO A 83 -15.73 18.15 5.31
C PRO A 83 -16.99 18.47 6.12
N ILE A 84 -16.90 18.40 7.45
CA ILE A 84 -18.00 18.76 8.37
C ILE A 84 -18.41 20.23 8.23
N VAL A 85 -17.45 21.13 8.01
CA VAL A 85 -17.64 22.58 8.21
C VAL A 85 -17.96 23.33 6.91
N SER A 86 -18.02 22.65 5.77
CA SER A 86 -18.15 23.34 4.47
C SER A 86 -19.49 23.05 3.78
N PRO A 87 -20.40 24.05 3.69
CA PRO A 87 -21.66 23.91 2.99
C PRO A 87 -21.43 24.13 1.49
N LEU A 88 -21.09 23.07 0.75
CA LEU A 88 -21.33 23.07 -0.69
C LEU A 88 -22.82 22.85 -0.95
N PRO A 89 -23.37 23.44 -2.04
CA PRO A 89 -24.74 23.14 -2.45
C PRO A 89 -24.87 21.64 -2.72
N PRO A 90 -26.06 21.04 -2.49
CA PRO A 90 -26.30 19.66 -2.87
C PRO A 90 -26.13 19.46 -4.39
N PHE A 91 -25.98 18.21 -4.82
CA PHE A 91 -26.12 17.89 -6.23
C PHE A 91 -27.54 18.24 -6.70
N ALA A 92 -27.69 18.75 -7.92
CA ALA A 92 -29.01 19.17 -8.43
C ALA A 92 -30.02 18.02 -8.43
N GLU A 93 -29.54 16.81 -8.70
CA GLU A 93 -30.30 15.57 -8.73
C GLU A 93 -30.83 15.14 -7.35
N GLU A 94 -30.22 15.59 -6.26
CA GLU A 94 -30.62 15.22 -4.90
C GLU A 94 -32.02 15.73 -4.54
N GLY A 95 -32.44 16.88 -5.08
CA GLY A 95 -33.76 17.45 -4.80
C GLY A 95 -34.92 16.52 -5.16
N MET A 96 -34.74 15.66 -6.16
CA MET A 96 -35.75 14.69 -6.63
C MET A 96 -35.41 13.24 -6.27
N HIS A 97 -34.15 12.95 -5.93
CA HIS A 97 -33.63 11.58 -5.77
C HIS A 97 -32.80 11.39 -4.51
N HIS A 98 -33.19 12.04 -3.40
CA HIS A 98 -32.49 11.99 -2.11
C HIS A 98 -32.14 10.57 -1.63
N GLU A 99 -32.97 9.58 -1.94
CA GLU A 99 -32.78 8.18 -1.56
C GLU A 99 -31.55 7.53 -2.20
N LEU A 100 -31.03 8.08 -3.30
CA LEU A 100 -29.82 7.60 -3.97
C LEU A 100 -28.53 8.04 -3.26
N PHE A 101 -28.60 9.14 -2.50
CA PHE A 101 -27.45 9.80 -1.89
C PHE A 101 -27.21 9.31 -0.46
N LYS A 102 -25.94 9.05 -0.14
CA LYS A 102 -25.45 8.74 1.20
C LYS A 102 -24.31 9.67 1.54
N TYR A 103 -24.48 10.43 2.62
CA TYR A 103 -23.48 11.37 3.07
C TYR A 103 -22.52 10.74 4.08
N GLU A 104 -21.22 10.90 3.83
CA GLU A 104 -20.19 10.61 4.81
C GLU A 104 -19.44 11.90 5.15
N LEU A 105 -19.56 12.33 6.41
CA LEU A 105 -18.86 13.50 6.93
C LEU A 105 -17.47 13.09 7.38
N ILE A 106 -16.47 13.82 6.91
CA ILE A 106 -15.06 13.60 7.28
C ILE A 106 -14.66 14.67 8.28
N ASP A 107 -14.10 14.23 9.41
CA ASP A 107 -13.59 15.07 10.50
C ASP A 107 -12.28 15.75 10.10
N ASN A 108 -12.40 16.66 9.13
CA ASN A 108 -11.36 17.53 8.64
C ASN A 108 -12.01 18.76 8.00
N GLU A 109 -11.39 19.93 8.12
CA GLU A 109 -11.88 21.16 7.51
C GLU A 109 -11.40 21.34 6.06
N ASP A 110 -10.30 20.67 5.68
CA ASP A 110 -9.69 20.78 4.36
C ASP A 110 -10.32 19.79 3.36
N TRP A 111 -10.91 20.35 2.30
CA TRP A 111 -11.53 19.62 1.19
C TRP A 111 -10.59 18.68 0.44
N ALA A 112 -9.35 19.11 0.21
CA ALA A 112 -8.38 18.30 -0.52
C ALA A 112 -8.01 17.09 0.34
N ILE A 113 -7.76 17.29 1.64
CA ILE A 113 -7.45 16.20 2.57
C ILE A 113 -8.63 15.23 2.68
N ALA A 114 -9.85 15.73 2.88
CA ALA A 114 -11.05 14.89 2.95
C ALA A 114 -11.24 14.06 1.66
N SER A 115 -11.01 14.67 0.50
CA SER A 115 -11.09 13.99 -0.79
C SER A 115 -10.01 12.91 -0.94
N PHE A 116 -8.76 13.17 -0.54
CA PHE A 116 -7.69 12.18 -0.63
C PHE A 116 -7.88 11.00 0.33
N LEU A 117 -8.34 11.25 1.56
CA LEU A 117 -8.64 10.20 2.53
C LEU A 117 -9.75 9.27 2.03
N SER A 118 -10.70 9.81 1.27
CA SER A 118 -11.79 9.04 0.67
C SER A 118 -11.32 8.05 -0.39
N LEU A 119 -10.23 8.36 -1.10
CA LEU A 119 -9.66 7.47 -2.12
C LEU A 119 -9.18 6.13 -1.56
N ALA A 120 -8.78 6.08 -0.29
CA ALA A 120 -8.38 4.84 0.36
C ALA A 120 -9.53 3.83 0.49
N LYS A 121 -10.78 4.29 0.43
CA LYS A 121 -11.99 3.45 0.46
C LYS A 121 -12.46 3.03 -0.93
N ALA A 122 -11.93 3.65 -1.99
CA ALA A 122 -12.36 3.38 -3.35
C ALA A 122 -11.81 2.04 -3.87
N ASP A 123 -12.69 1.26 -4.49
CA ASP A 123 -12.37 0.03 -5.21
C ASP A 123 -11.79 0.29 -6.61
N GLY A 124 -11.98 1.51 -7.12
CA GLY A 124 -11.48 1.96 -8.42
C GLY A 124 -11.63 3.47 -8.56
N MET A 125 -10.98 4.03 -9.57
CA MET A 125 -10.94 5.47 -9.82
C MET A 125 -11.10 5.75 -11.32
N MET A 126 -12.00 6.67 -11.67
CA MET A 126 -12.13 7.21 -13.02
C MET A 126 -11.73 8.69 -13.02
N ILE A 127 -10.80 9.04 -13.90
CA ILE A 127 -10.23 10.38 -13.98
C ILE A 127 -10.47 10.96 -15.37
N LEU A 128 -11.07 12.15 -15.41
CA LEU A 128 -11.36 12.88 -16.65
C LEU A 128 -10.85 14.32 -16.57
N GLY A 129 -9.98 14.72 -17.51
CA GLY A 129 -9.43 16.08 -17.54
C GLY A 129 -8.75 16.47 -16.22
N GLY A 130 -9.20 17.57 -15.64
CA GLY A 130 -8.83 18.00 -14.30
C GLY A 130 -7.53 18.78 -14.19
N GLY A 131 -7.41 19.51 -13.08
CA GLY A 131 -6.28 20.38 -12.75
C GLY A 131 -5.37 19.78 -11.69
N GLN A 132 -4.64 20.62 -10.95
CA GLN A 132 -3.61 20.17 -10.01
C GLN A 132 -4.14 19.26 -8.90
N SER A 133 -5.33 19.52 -8.37
CA SER A 133 -5.96 18.66 -7.36
C SER A 133 -6.24 17.26 -7.89
N THR A 134 -6.67 17.15 -9.15
CA THR A 134 -6.87 15.87 -9.85
C THR A 134 -5.56 15.12 -10.04
N LEU A 135 -4.47 15.81 -10.35
CA LEU A 135 -3.13 15.20 -10.42
C LEU A 135 -2.74 14.61 -9.06
N ILE A 136 -2.83 15.40 -7.99
CA ILE A 136 -2.45 14.94 -6.64
C ILE A 136 -3.30 13.74 -6.22
N ALA A 137 -4.62 13.82 -6.38
CA ALA A 137 -5.54 12.72 -6.10
C ALA A 137 -5.19 11.46 -6.91
N GLY A 138 -4.94 11.62 -8.21
CA GLY A 138 -4.54 10.53 -9.10
C GLY A 138 -3.23 9.88 -8.67
N LEU A 139 -2.21 10.66 -8.30
CA LEU A 139 -0.93 10.15 -7.80
C LEU A 139 -1.10 9.38 -6.50
N VAL A 140 -1.91 9.89 -5.57
CA VAL A 140 -2.24 9.21 -4.31
C VAL A 140 -2.96 7.88 -4.58
N GLY A 141 -3.98 7.88 -5.45
CA GLY A 141 -4.71 6.68 -5.82
C GLY A 141 -3.83 5.63 -6.51
N VAL A 142 -2.95 6.06 -7.42
CA VAL A 142 -1.94 5.17 -8.06
C VAL A 142 -0.97 4.62 -7.02
N GLY A 143 -0.51 5.43 -6.05
CA GLY A 143 0.34 4.99 -4.94
C GLY A 143 -0.32 3.91 -4.08
N TYR A 144 -1.62 4.05 -3.81
CA TYR A 144 -2.44 3.01 -3.14
C TYR A 144 -2.84 1.85 -4.07
N ARG A 145 -2.34 1.85 -5.31
CA ARG A 145 -2.63 0.85 -6.35
C ARG A 145 -4.14 0.66 -6.56
N VAL A 146 -4.90 1.75 -6.50
CA VAL A 146 -6.33 1.73 -6.83
C VAL A 146 -6.47 1.44 -8.33
N PRO A 147 -7.29 0.47 -8.76
CA PRO A 147 -7.64 0.27 -10.17
C PRO A 147 -8.03 1.60 -10.80
N THR A 148 -7.38 2.00 -11.89
CA THR A 148 -7.50 3.36 -12.43
C THR A 148 -7.78 3.34 -13.91
N VAL A 149 -8.79 4.09 -14.32
CA VAL A 149 -9.06 4.45 -15.71
C VAL A 149 -8.90 5.96 -15.83
N SER A 150 -7.86 6.40 -16.53
CA SER A 150 -7.56 7.82 -16.72
C SER A 150 -7.71 8.19 -18.18
N LEU A 151 -8.74 8.96 -18.53
CA LEU A 151 -9.13 9.25 -19.91
C LEU A 151 -8.28 10.36 -20.50
N ALA A 152 -7.05 10.02 -20.87
CA ALA A 152 -6.06 10.91 -21.48
C ALA A 152 -6.49 11.50 -22.83
N GLY A 153 -7.45 10.87 -23.52
CA GLY A 153 -8.03 11.38 -24.76
C GLY A 153 -8.58 12.81 -24.65
N PHE A 154 -9.11 13.16 -23.47
CA PHE A 154 -9.71 14.47 -23.19
C PHE A 154 -8.73 15.52 -22.63
N GLY A 155 -7.43 15.19 -22.54
CA GLY A 155 -6.41 16.11 -22.04
C GLY A 155 -6.43 16.30 -20.51
N GLY A 156 -5.94 17.45 -20.06
CA GLY A 156 -5.74 17.76 -18.64
C GLY A 156 -4.81 16.82 -17.88
N ARG A 157 -4.89 16.86 -16.55
CA ARG A 157 -4.00 16.05 -15.69
C ARG A 157 -4.28 14.55 -15.76
N ALA A 158 -5.43 14.14 -16.28
CA ALA A 158 -5.68 12.74 -16.66
C ALA A 158 -4.60 12.21 -17.64
N GLN A 159 -4.10 13.05 -18.56
CA GLN A 159 -3.03 12.63 -19.47
C GLN A 159 -1.72 12.27 -18.73
N GLU A 160 -1.37 13.01 -17.68
CA GLU A 160 -0.17 12.77 -16.87
C GLU A 160 -0.30 11.50 -16.03
N ILE A 161 -1.47 11.27 -15.42
CA ILE A 161 -1.75 10.03 -14.68
C ILE A 161 -1.70 8.82 -15.63
N TRP A 162 -2.29 8.92 -16.82
CA TRP A 162 -2.16 7.87 -17.83
C TRP A 162 -0.70 7.62 -18.23
N ALA A 163 0.10 8.67 -18.41
CA ALA A 163 1.52 8.52 -18.73
C ALA A 163 2.29 7.78 -17.62
N LEU A 164 1.96 8.08 -16.36
CA LEU A 164 2.49 7.36 -15.20
C LEU A 164 2.06 5.89 -15.17
N LEU A 165 0.77 5.60 -15.41
CA LEU A 165 0.28 4.23 -15.51
C LEU A 165 1.02 3.45 -16.61
N ARG A 166 1.37 4.14 -17.71
CA ARG A 166 2.15 3.56 -18.82
C ARG A 166 3.63 3.40 -18.53
N SER A 167 4.25 4.17 -17.63
CA SER A 167 5.66 4.00 -17.27
C SER A 167 5.88 3.10 -16.05
N SER A 168 4.85 2.86 -15.25
CA SER A 168 4.96 2.06 -14.02
C SER A 168 5.29 0.60 -14.31
N ASP A 169 6.23 -0.01 -13.59
CA ASP A 169 6.56 -1.44 -13.79
C ASP A 169 5.46 -2.40 -13.29
N ASN A 170 4.60 -1.93 -12.38
CA ASN A 170 3.62 -2.74 -11.65
C ASN A 170 2.17 -2.42 -12.03
N LYS A 171 1.87 -2.42 -13.34
CA LYS A 171 0.57 -1.99 -13.90
C LYS A 171 -0.53 -3.02 -13.66
N LEU A 172 -1.68 -2.55 -13.19
CA LEU A 172 -2.94 -3.31 -13.22
C LEU A 172 -3.59 -3.31 -14.60
N ALA A 173 -3.32 -2.25 -15.38
CA ALA A 173 -3.84 -2.07 -16.73
C ALA A 173 -2.96 -2.78 -17.76
N THR A 174 -3.60 -3.46 -18.70
CA THR A 174 -2.97 -4.06 -19.88
C THR A 174 -2.63 -3.01 -20.94
N PRO A 175 -1.74 -3.30 -21.90
CA PRO A 175 -1.44 -2.39 -23.01
C PRO A 175 -2.70 -1.96 -23.78
N GLU A 176 -3.63 -2.88 -24.04
CA GLU A 176 -4.87 -2.61 -24.78
C GLU A 176 -5.80 -1.66 -24.00
N GLU A 177 -5.89 -1.86 -22.68
CA GLU A 177 -6.65 -0.98 -21.79
C GLU A 177 -6.01 0.41 -21.68
N LEU A 178 -4.67 0.50 -21.66
CA LEU A 178 -3.97 1.79 -21.71
C LEU A 178 -4.17 2.49 -23.07
N SER A 179 -4.20 1.74 -24.17
CA SER A 179 -4.52 2.31 -25.48
C SER A 179 -5.95 2.83 -25.54
N LEU A 180 -6.92 2.13 -24.94
CA LEU A 180 -8.31 2.60 -24.81
C LEU A 180 -8.38 3.96 -24.09
N MET A 181 -7.67 4.10 -22.98
CA MET A 181 -7.63 5.34 -22.18
C MET A 181 -7.10 6.56 -22.95
N ALA A 182 -6.26 6.35 -23.96
CA ALA A 182 -5.65 7.40 -24.77
C ALA A 182 -6.43 7.72 -26.06
N GLN A 183 -7.55 7.04 -26.35
CA GLN A 183 -8.30 7.28 -27.57
C GLN A 183 -8.91 8.69 -27.56
N PRO A 184 -8.65 9.52 -28.60
CA PRO A 184 -9.19 10.88 -28.67
C PRO A 184 -10.69 10.92 -29.05
N GLY A 185 -11.25 9.80 -29.48
CA GLY A 185 -12.65 9.69 -29.90
C GLY A 185 -13.51 8.97 -28.87
N TRP A 186 -14.75 9.42 -28.74
CA TRP A 186 -15.78 8.79 -27.91
C TRP A 186 -16.90 8.22 -28.78
N ASN A 187 -17.29 6.96 -28.52
CA ASN A 187 -18.39 6.30 -29.22
C ASN A 187 -19.33 5.62 -28.21
N ALA A 188 -20.43 5.06 -28.72
CA ALA A 188 -21.50 4.48 -27.90
C ALA A 188 -21.04 3.34 -26.96
N ASP A 189 -19.94 2.65 -27.30
CA ASP A 189 -19.39 1.56 -26.48
C ASP A 189 -18.24 2.02 -25.57
N SER A 190 -17.75 3.25 -25.71
CA SER A 190 -16.60 3.76 -24.95
C SER A 190 -16.84 3.68 -23.44
N ALA A 191 -18.02 4.09 -22.95
CA ALA A 191 -18.38 4.02 -21.53
C ALA A 191 -18.30 2.58 -21.00
N ARG A 192 -18.96 1.63 -21.69
CA ARG A 192 -18.95 0.18 -21.38
C ARG A 192 -17.54 -0.38 -21.32
N ARG A 193 -16.71 -0.05 -22.30
CA ARG A 193 -15.32 -0.53 -22.36
C ARG A 193 -14.47 0.06 -21.24
N CYS A 194 -14.66 1.33 -20.89
CA CYS A 194 -13.94 1.99 -19.80
C CYS A 194 -14.32 1.41 -18.43
N VAL A 195 -15.62 1.26 -18.15
CA VAL A 195 -16.09 0.65 -16.89
C VAL A 195 -15.67 -0.81 -16.81
N GLY A 196 -15.80 -1.57 -17.91
CA GLY A 196 -15.33 -2.97 -17.97
C GLY A 196 -13.83 -3.10 -17.71
N THR A 197 -13.01 -2.20 -18.25
CA THR A 197 -11.57 -2.12 -17.98
C THR A 197 -11.30 -1.92 -16.48
N LEU A 198 -12.00 -0.99 -15.85
CA LEU A 198 -11.86 -0.71 -14.42
C LEU A 198 -12.18 -1.94 -13.56
N LEU A 199 -13.29 -2.62 -13.87
CA LEU A 199 -13.71 -3.83 -13.17
C LEU A 199 -12.75 -5.00 -13.39
N ASN A 200 -12.17 -5.13 -14.59
CA ASN A 200 -11.15 -6.13 -14.88
C ASN A 200 -9.86 -5.87 -14.09
N GLN A 201 -9.42 -4.61 -14.00
CA GLN A 201 -8.28 -4.22 -13.15
C GLN A 201 -8.54 -4.56 -11.68
N ARG A 202 -9.75 -4.27 -11.16
CA ARG A 202 -10.16 -4.63 -9.80
C ARG A 202 -10.11 -6.14 -9.59
N LYS A 203 -10.66 -6.92 -10.53
CA LYS A 203 -10.63 -8.39 -10.47
C LYS A 203 -9.20 -8.92 -10.44
N ARG A 204 -8.30 -8.39 -11.27
CA ARG A 204 -6.86 -8.75 -11.24
C ARG A 204 -6.21 -8.43 -9.90
N LYS A 205 -6.49 -7.25 -9.33
CA LYS A 205 -6.03 -6.86 -7.99
C LYS A 205 -6.53 -7.82 -6.90
N GLN A 206 -7.83 -8.16 -6.91
CA GLN A 206 -8.45 -9.07 -5.93
C GLN A 206 -7.95 -10.50 -6.04
N GLN A 207 -7.70 -10.97 -7.25
CA GLN A 207 -7.18 -12.32 -7.49
C GLN A 207 -5.71 -12.47 -7.10
N GLY A 208 -5.06 -11.41 -6.62
CA GLY A 208 -3.63 -11.43 -6.33
C GLY A 208 -2.81 -11.76 -7.58
N VAL A 209 -3.36 -11.53 -8.78
CA VAL A 209 -2.64 -11.58 -10.05
C VAL A 209 -1.81 -10.30 -10.15
N ASP A 210 -1.05 -10.06 -9.10
CA ASP A 210 0.01 -9.11 -9.07
C ASP A 210 1.28 -9.89 -9.41
N PRO A 211 1.80 -9.78 -10.64
CA PRO A 211 2.94 -10.58 -11.08
C PRO A 211 4.18 -10.34 -10.19
N THR A 212 4.25 -9.24 -9.45
CA THR A 212 5.32 -8.97 -8.48
C THR A 212 5.10 -9.64 -7.14
N LEU A 213 3.91 -9.56 -6.53
CA LEU A 213 3.63 -10.35 -5.32
C LEU A 213 3.76 -11.84 -5.60
N ALA A 214 3.31 -12.35 -6.75
CA ALA A 214 3.50 -13.76 -7.10
C ALA A 214 4.99 -14.16 -7.25
N ARG A 215 5.84 -13.26 -7.78
CA ARG A 215 7.30 -13.47 -7.90
C ARG A 215 8.01 -13.34 -6.57
N GLU A 216 7.64 -12.37 -5.75
CA GLU A 216 8.14 -12.19 -4.39
C GLU A 216 7.73 -13.36 -3.50
N HIS A 217 6.47 -13.82 -3.59
CA HIS A 217 5.98 -15.00 -2.90
C HIS A 217 6.79 -16.24 -3.29
N ARG A 218 7.04 -16.47 -4.59
CA ARG A 218 7.88 -17.60 -5.02
C ARG A 218 9.31 -17.47 -4.50
N ARG A 219 9.89 -16.27 -4.47
CA ARG A 219 11.24 -16.05 -3.94
C ARG A 219 11.30 -16.25 -2.42
N VAL A 220 10.34 -15.71 -1.68
CA VAL A 220 10.26 -15.85 -0.22
C VAL A 220 10.00 -17.32 0.15
N ILE A 221 9.10 -18.01 -0.54
CA ILE A 221 8.86 -19.44 -0.34
C ILE A 221 10.11 -20.25 -0.69
N ALA A 222 10.82 -19.92 -1.78
CA ALA A 222 12.07 -20.60 -2.13
C ALA A 222 13.17 -20.36 -1.09
N ILE A 223 13.33 -19.13 -0.61
CA ILE A 223 14.31 -18.78 0.44
C ILE A 223 13.94 -19.45 1.77
N ALA A 224 12.66 -19.46 2.13
CA ALA A 224 12.18 -20.12 3.34
C ALA A 224 12.33 -21.65 3.26
N ALA A 225 12.01 -22.25 2.11
CA ALA A 225 12.23 -23.68 1.88
C ALA A 225 13.71 -24.04 1.92
N LEU A 226 14.58 -23.20 1.34
CA LEU A 226 16.03 -23.36 1.40
C LEU A 226 16.53 -23.27 2.85
N ALA A 227 16.13 -22.24 3.60
CA ALA A 227 16.50 -22.06 5.01
C ALA A 227 16.02 -23.23 5.88
N LEU A 228 14.78 -23.70 5.67
CA LEU A 228 14.24 -24.86 6.37
C LEU A 228 15.00 -26.14 6.02
N SER A 229 15.39 -26.32 4.75
CA SER A 229 16.17 -27.49 4.33
C SER A 229 17.57 -27.52 4.98
N PHE A 230 18.25 -26.37 5.07
CA PHE A 230 19.51 -26.23 5.80
C PHE A 230 19.35 -26.51 7.30
N PHE A 231 18.26 -26.03 7.90
CA PHE A 231 17.96 -26.28 9.30
C PHE A 231 17.74 -27.77 9.59
N VAL A 232 16.95 -28.46 8.77
CA VAL A 232 16.72 -29.91 8.89
C VAL A 232 18.01 -30.70 8.65
N ALA A 233 18.81 -30.35 7.65
CA ALA A 233 20.10 -30.99 7.40
C ALA A 233 21.06 -30.84 8.60
N LEU A 234 21.06 -29.69 9.25
CA LEU A 234 21.84 -29.45 10.46
C LEU A 234 21.36 -30.35 11.62
N LEU A 235 20.05 -30.48 11.83
CA LEU A 235 19.48 -31.38 12.84
C LEU A 235 19.83 -32.86 12.60
N VAL A 236 19.82 -33.31 11.35
CA VAL A 236 20.23 -34.68 10.98
C VAL A 236 21.72 -34.90 11.25
N ALA A 237 22.58 -33.92 10.91
CA ALA A 237 24.01 -33.99 11.20
C ALA A 237 24.29 -34.04 12.71
N ILE A 238 23.51 -33.32 13.53
CA ILE A 238 23.58 -33.38 14.99
C ILE A 238 23.13 -34.75 15.52
N ALA A 239 22.06 -35.33 14.95
CA ALA A 239 21.53 -36.63 15.36
C ALA A 239 22.50 -37.77 15.02
N GLU A 240 23.09 -37.78 13.83
CA GLU A 240 24.12 -38.75 13.45
C GLU A 240 25.41 -38.57 14.28
N TYR A 241 25.77 -37.33 14.62
CA TYR A 241 26.92 -37.08 15.50
C TYR A 241 26.71 -37.60 16.93
N SER A 242 25.49 -37.57 17.46
CA SER A 242 25.19 -38.19 18.77
C SER A 242 25.47 -39.70 18.81
N ARG A 243 25.72 -40.32 17.65
CA ARG A 243 26.07 -41.73 17.47
C ARG A 243 27.58 -42.00 17.21
N GLY A 244 28.46 -40.99 17.07
CA GLY A 244 29.88 -41.19 16.70
C GLY A 244 30.91 -40.25 17.37
N GLU A 245 32.15 -40.73 17.59
CA GLU A 245 33.06 -40.15 18.61
C GLU A 245 34.09 -39.06 18.17
N ASN A 246 34.26 -38.67 16.90
CA ASN A 246 35.45 -37.85 16.52
C ASN A 246 35.18 -36.62 15.62
N LEU A 247 34.73 -35.49 16.18
CA LEU A 247 34.60 -34.23 15.41
C LEU A 247 34.71 -32.93 16.24
N SER A 248 35.80 -32.74 17.00
CA SER A 248 35.92 -31.63 17.98
C SER A 248 35.90 -30.20 17.36
N ARG A 249 36.47 -29.98 16.16
CA ARG A 249 36.48 -28.64 15.52
C ARG A 249 35.16 -28.28 14.84
N MET A 250 34.52 -29.25 14.20
CA MET A 250 33.21 -29.05 13.58
C MET A 250 32.14 -28.76 14.62
N LEU A 251 32.22 -29.34 15.82
CA LEU A 251 31.27 -29.06 16.90
C LEU A 251 31.29 -27.59 17.34
N SER A 252 32.48 -26.96 17.37
CA SER A 252 32.60 -25.53 17.63
C SER A 252 31.95 -24.68 16.53
N TYR A 253 32.10 -25.07 15.26
CA TYR A 253 31.43 -24.40 14.15
C TYR A 253 29.91 -24.61 14.19
N VAL A 254 29.43 -25.79 14.55
CA VAL A 254 28.00 -26.09 14.70
C VAL A 254 27.41 -25.29 15.85
N LEU A 255 28.06 -25.24 17.01
CA LEU A 255 27.61 -24.43 18.16
C LEU A 255 27.51 -22.94 17.82
N PHE A 256 28.37 -22.43 16.92
CA PHE A 256 28.34 -21.04 16.49
C PHE A 256 27.31 -20.78 15.37
N CYS A 257 27.22 -21.66 14.37
CA CYS A 257 26.36 -21.48 13.21
C CYS A 257 24.89 -21.88 13.45
N ALA A 258 24.65 -22.87 14.31
CA ALA A 258 23.30 -23.34 14.64
C ALA A 258 22.38 -22.24 15.20
N PRO A 259 22.78 -21.43 16.19
CA PRO A 259 21.90 -20.38 16.72
C PRO A 259 21.67 -19.24 15.71
N ALA A 260 22.65 -18.93 14.85
CA ALA A 260 22.47 -17.96 13.77
C ALA A 260 21.45 -18.45 12.72
N LEU A 261 21.55 -19.71 12.30
CA LEU A 261 20.58 -20.32 11.38
C LEU A 261 19.19 -20.44 12.01
N ALA A 262 19.13 -20.79 13.29
CA ALA A 262 17.87 -20.82 14.05
C ALA A 262 17.26 -19.42 14.16
N GLY A 263 18.06 -18.37 14.38
CA GLY A 263 17.60 -16.98 14.40
C GLY A 263 17.04 -16.50 13.06
N ALA A 264 17.69 -16.84 11.94
CA ALA A 264 17.14 -16.58 10.61
C ALA A 264 15.82 -17.33 10.38
N GLY A 265 15.74 -18.59 10.83
CA GLY A 265 14.49 -19.37 10.78
C GLY A 265 13.38 -18.74 11.60
N GLY A 266 13.69 -18.26 12.80
CA GLY A 266 12.74 -17.60 13.70
C GLY A 266 12.14 -16.33 13.10
N SER A 267 12.96 -15.47 12.48
CA SER A 267 12.45 -14.26 11.83
C SER A 267 11.60 -14.56 10.60
N LEU A 268 11.95 -15.60 9.83
CA LEU A 268 11.16 -16.04 8.67
C LEU A 268 9.81 -16.66 9.04
N VAL A 269 9.74 -17.49 10.11
CA VAL A 269 8.47 -18.06 10.62
C VAL A 269 7.49 -16.95 10.97
N ARG A 270 7.98 -15.85 11.52
CA ARG A 270 7.15 -14.68 11.84
C ARG A 270 6.64 -13.97 10.59
N ILE A 271 7.45 -13.80 9.54
CA ILE A 271 6.98 -13.22 8.27
C ILE A 271 5.80 -14.02 7.73
N VAL A 272 5.86 -15.36 7.81
CA VAL A 272 4.75 -16.23 7.41
C VAL A 272 3.54 -16.06 8.34
N PHE A 273 3.74 -15.95 9.66
CA PHE A 273 2.66 -15.79 10.63
C PHE A 273 1.98 -14.42 10.54
N ASP A 274 2.75 -13.33 10.47
CA ASP A 274 2.27 -11.97 10.24
C ASP A 274 1.50 -11.92 8.91
N TRP A 275 1.95 -12.64 7.88
CA TRP A 275 1.23 -12.74 6.61
C TRP A 275 -0.11 -13.49 6.72
N THR A 276 -0.22 -14.54 7.53
CA THR A 276 -1.52 -15.19 7.81
C THR A 276 -2.50 -14.29 8.59
N GLN A 277 -1.97 -13.32 9.35
CA GLN A 277 -2.79 -12.34 10.07
C GLN A 277 -3.04 -11.03 9.30
N ALA A 278 -2.25 -10.75 8.25
CA ALA A 278 -2.25 -9.52 7.47
C ALA A 278 -3.47 -9.32 6.54
N ALA A 279 -4.53 -10.13 6.68
CA ALA A 279 -5.84 -9.75 6.15
C ALA A 279 -6.42 -8.49 6.84
N LYS A 280 -5.79 -7.93 7.89
CA LYS A 280 -6.31 -6.76 8.63
C LYS A 280 -5.39 -5.59 8.93
N ARG A 281 -4.06 -5.63 8.70
CA ARG A 281 -3.21 -4.45 8.96
C ARG A 281 -2.06 -4.35 7.95
N LEU A 282 -1.90 -3.15 7.37
CA LEU A 282 -0.77 -2.77 6.53
C LEU A 282 0.54 -3.10 7.25
N ALA A 283 1.24 -4.12 6.77
CA ALA A 283 2.58 -4.43 7.24
C ALA A 283 3.58 -3.55 6.49
N SER A 284 3.98 -2.46 7.13
CA SER A 284 5.27 -1.82 6.86
C SER A 284 6.36 -2.82 7.26
N GLN A 285 6.89 -3.59 6.31
CA GLN A 285 8.05 -4.43 6.57
C GLN A 285 9.08 -4.21 5.47
N GLY A 286 10.32 -3.95 5.89
CA GLY A 286 11.47 -3.87 5.00
C GLY A 286 11.72 -5.21 4.29
N PRO A 287 12.72 -5.26 3.39
CA PRO A 287 13.03 -6.46 2.62
C PRO A 287 13.19 -7.70 3.52
N PRO A 288 12.56 -8.85 3.20
CA PRO A 288 12.62 -10.07 4.02
C PRO A 288 14.06 -10.59 4.22
N VAL A 289 14.96 -10.25 3.29
CA VAL A 289 16.40 -10.51 3.41
C VAL A 289 17.01 -9.79 4.61
N ILE A 290 16.58 -8.55 4.88
CA ILE A 290 17.06 -7.76 6.01
C ILE A 290 16.56 -8.38 7.33
N SER A 291 15.29 -8.80 7.39
CA SER A 291 14.76 -9.49 8.59
C SER A 291 15.42 -10.86 8.83
N ALA A 292 15.73 -11.62 7.78
CA ALA A 292 16.50 -12.86 7.89
C ALA A 292 17.95 -12.61 8.37
N ALA A 293 18.62 -11.59 7.82
CA ALA A 293 19.98 -11.22 8.23
C ALA A 293 20.03 -10.73 9.69
N LEU A 294 19.09 -9.87 10.08
CA LEU A 294 18.95 -9.39 11.45
C LEU A 294 18.63 -10.54 12.41
N GLY A 295 17.73 -11.45 12.03
CA GLY A 295 17.43 -12.67 12.78
C GLY A 295 18.67 -13.55 12.96
N ALA A 296 19.50 -13.70 11.92
CA ALA A 296 20.74 -14.45 12.00
C ALA A 296 21.75 -13.83 12.95
N VAL A 297 21.91 -12.50 12.91
CA VAL A 297 22.79 -11.75 13.81
C VAL A 297 22.30 -11.90 15.25
N ALA A 298 21.01 -11.70 15.51
CA ALA A 298 20.44 -11.85 16.85
C ALA A 298 20.62 -13.27 17.39
N GLY A 299 20.31 -14.28 16.57
CA GLY A 299 20.53 -15.67 16.93
C GLY A 299 22.00 -15.97 17.24
N GLY A 300 22.92 -15.54 16.37
CA GLY A 300 24.35 -15.73 16.56
C GLY A 300 24.89 -15.07 17.84
N VAL A 301 24.50 -13.81 18.11
CA VAL A 301 24.89 -13.08 19.32
C VAL A 301 24.33 -13.77 20.57
N SER A 302 23.05 -14.16 20.58
CA SER A 302 22.44 -14.88 21.71
C SER A 302 23.09 -16.24 21.95
N GLY A 303 23.42 -16.98 20.88
CA GLY A 303 24.14 -18.24 20.96
C GLY A 303 25.56 -18.09 21.52
N LEU A 304 26.28 -17.05 21.09
CA LEU A 304 27.61 -16.73 21.60
C LEU A 304 27.59 -16.40 23.09
N PHE A 305 26.64 -15.57 23.53
CA PHE A 305 26.46 -15.26 24.96
C PHE A 305 26.14 -16.51 25.78
N PHE A 306 25.28 -17.39 25.25
CA PHE A 306 24.96 -18.64 25.91
C PHE A 306 26.19 -19.53 26.08
N ILE A 307 26.97 -19.74 25.02
CA ILE A 307 28.20 -20.56 25.06
C ILE A 307 29.24 -19.96 26.02
N LEU A 308 29.42 -18.63 25.98
CA LEU A 308 30.35 -17.94 26.85
C LEU A 308 29.96 -18.08 28.32
N ALA A 309 28.67 -17.97 28.63
CA ALA A 309 28.15 -18.19 29.97
C ALA A 309 28.42 -19.62 30.47
N GLN A 310 28.22 -20.63 29.62
CA GLN A 310 28.52 -22.03 29.96
C GLN A 310 30.01 -22.26 30.18
N LYS A 311 30.87 -21.65 29.36
CA LYS A 311 32.33 -21.74 29.52
C LYS A 311 32.82 -21.09 30.81
N ILE A 312 32.25 -19.95 31.19
CA ILE A 312 32.58 -19.27 32.45
C ILE A 312 32.11 -20.10 33.65
N ALA A 313 30.93 -20.71 33.56
CA ALA A 313 30.34 -21.47 34.68
C ALA A 313 30.97 -22.84 34.92
N ILE A 314 31.36 -23.56 33.85
CA ILE A 314 31.74 -24.97 33.91
C ILE A 314 33.23 -25.17 33.55
N GLY A 315 33.90 -24.17 32.97
CA GLY A 315 35.27 -24.29 32.46
C GLY A 315 35.31 -24.78 31.01
N ASP A 316 36.29 -25.61 30.66
CA ASP A 316 36.39 -26.13 29.29
C ASP A 316 35.27 -27.13 28.98
N LEU A 317 34.51 -26.80 27.94
CA LEU A 317 33.37 -27.59 27.47
C LEU A 317 33.85 -28.92 26.88
N GLN A 318 33.56 -30.02 27.59
CA GLN A 318 33.77 -31.35 27.06
C GLN A 318 32.78 -31.66 25.93
N THR A 319 33.19 -32.50 24.99
CA THR A 319 32.39 -32.87 23.80
C THR A 319 30.98 -33.36 24.15
N LYS A 320 30.83 -34.18 25.20
CA LYS A 320 29.53 -34.67 25.67
C LYS A 320 28.63 -33.54 26.19
N GLN A 321 29.20 -32.55 26.87
CA GLN A 321 28.46 -31.40 27.39
C GLN A 321 28.02 -30.47 26.24
N ALA A 322 28.89 -30.25 25.26
CA ALA A 322 28.59 -29.46 24.06
C ALA A 322 27.40 -30.03 23.25
N ILE A 323 27.29 -31.35 23.13
CA ILE A 323 26.15 -32.01 22.48
C ILE A 323 24.84 -31.76 23.24
N ILE A 324 24.88 -31.85 24.57
CA ILE A 324 23.69 -31.63 25.42
C ILE A 324 23.21 -30.17 25.34
N LEU A 325 24.12 -29.22 25.17
CA LEU A 325 23.80 -27.78 25.08
C LEU A 325 23.21 -27.35 23.74
N LEU A 326 23.45 -28.13 22.69
CA LEU A 326 23.08 -27.82 21.31
C LEU A 326 21.57 -27.56 21.09
N PRO A 327 20.62 -28.35 21.63
CA PRO A 327 19.19 -28.02 21.55
C PRO A 327 18.82 -26.72 22.25
N PHE A 328 19.48 -26.37 23.36
CA PHE A 328 19.24 -25.11 24.07
C PHE A 328 19.71 -23.91 23.25
N VAL A 329 20.89 -24.01 22.63
CA VAL A 329 21.44 -23.00 21.74
C VAL A 329 20.51 -22.75 20.54
N LEU A 330 19.94 -23.81 19.96
CA LEU A 330 18.95 -23.71 18.87
C LEU A 330 17.68 -22.98 19.31
N ILE A 331 17.12 -23.33 20.47
CA ILE A 331 15.91 -22.68 21.01
C ILE A 331 16.17 -21.20 21.29
N VAL A 332 17.31 -20.88 21.91
CA VAL A 332 17.72 -19.50 22.20
C VAL A 332 17.86 -18.69 20.90
N GLY A 333 18.53 -19.25 19.89
CA GLY A 333 18.67 -18.60 18.58
C GLY A 333 17.33 -18.33 17.91
N LEU A 334 16.44 -19.34 17.90
CA LEU A 334 15.09 -19.23 17.33
C LEU A 334 14.26 -18.14 18.02
N VAL A 335 14.25 -18.12 19.36
CA VAL A 335 13.49 -17.13 20.15
C VAL A 335 14.07 -15.72 19.95
N ALA A 336 15.39 -15.57 19.86
CA ALA A 336 16.03 -14.30 19.57
C ALA A 336 15.59 -13.76 18.20
N GLY A 337 15.58 -14.62 17.17
CA GLY A 337 15.10 -14.27 15.83
C GLY A 337 13.62 -13.87 15.80
N LEU A 338 12.76 -14.60 16.52
CA LEU A 338 11.32 -14.29 16.61
C LEU A 338 11.02 -12.95 17.29
N THR A 339 11.87 -12.54 18.25
CA THR A 339 11.59 -11.40 19.15
C THR A 339 12.28 -10.11 18.74
N LEU A 340 13.29 -10.16 17.88
CA LEU A 340 14.11 -9.01 17.48
C LEU A 340 13.30 -7.80 17.01
N ASP A 341 12.31 -7.99 16.15
CA ASP A 341 11.48 -6.90 15.60
C ASP A 341 10.51 -6.26 16.63
N LYS A 342 10.34 -6.83 17.83
CA LYS A 342 9.59 -6.14 18.91
C LYS A 342 10.50 -5.24 19.75
N VAL A 343 11.78 -5.55 19.78
CA VAL A 343 12.77 -4.86 20.61
C VAL A 343 13.49 -3.79 19.79
N PHE A 344 13.86 -4.08 18.54
CA PHE A 344 14.65 -3.18 17.69
C PHE A 344 13.93 -1.86 17.34
N PRO A 345 12.64 -1.84 16.95
CA PRO A 345 11.92 -0.58 16.75
C PRO A 345 11.76 0.22 18.05
N LYS A 346 11.62 -0.47 19.19
CA LYS A 346 11.57 0.18 20.51
C LYS A 346 12.92 0.80 20.90
N LEU A 347 14.03 0.12 20.60
CA LEU A 347 15.38 0.63 20.81
C LEU A 347 15.69 1.82 19.90
N LEU A 348 15.31 1.75 18.62
CA LEU A 348 15.42 2.87 17.69
C LEU A 348 14.54 4.06 18.10
N SER A 349 13.36 3.80 18.68
CA SER A 349 12.50 4.88 19.21
C SER A 349 13.01 5.52 20.49
N LEU A 350 13.99 4.90 21.17
CA LEU A 350 14.63 5.45 22.37
C LEU A 350 15.78 6.41 22.04
N ASP A 351 16.26 6.43 20.78
CA ASP A 351 17.36 7.30 20.33
C ASP A 351 16.86 8.61 19.73
N VAL A 352 15.90 9.24 20.42
CA VAL A 352 15.53 10.66 20.24
C VAL A 352 15.88 11.40 21.53
N VAL A 353 17.17 11.39 21.87
CA VAL A 353 17.73 12.43 22.73
C VAL A 353 17.66 13.72 21.92
N LYS A 354 16.81 14.66 22.37
CA LYS A 354 16.64 16.01 21.81
C LYS A 354 17.98 16.76 21.79
N THR A 355 18.76 16.61 20.72
CA THR A 355 19.95 17.45 20.47
C THR A 355 19.58 18.89 20.09
N GLU A 356 18.32 19.16 19.74
CA GLU A 356 17.80 20.53 19.51
C GLU A 356 17.80 21.41 20.78
N ALA A 357 17.93 20.83 21.99
CA ALA A 357 17.99 21.60 23.23
C ALA A 357 19.40 22.14 23.55
N LEU A 358 20.44 21.77 22.78
CA LEU A 358 21.84 22.16 23.03
C LEU A 358 22.45 23.06 21.95
N GLU A 359 21.74 23.34 20.85
CA GLU A 359 22.16 24.41 19.93
C GLU A 359 21.66 25.76 20.47
N GLY A 360 22.55 26.39 21.25
CA GLY A 360 22.34 27.67 21.88
C GLY A 360 21.92 28.77 20.90
N LYS A 361 20.78 29.38 21.21
CA LYS A 361 20.35 30.68 20.72
C LYS A 361 21.47 31.70 21.01
N PRO A 362 22.08 32.38 20.02
CA PRO A 362 22.93 33.51 20.31
C PRO A 362 22.05 34.62 20.90
N SER A 363 22.33 34.98 22.14
CA SER A 363 21.79 36.15 22.82
C SER A 363 22.13 37.40 22.01
N VAL A 364 21.13 38.05 21.43
CA VAL A 364 21.24 39.43 20.96
C VAL A 364 21.40 40.31 22.19
N LEU A 365 22.64 40.71 22.46
CA LEU A 365 22.96 41.76 23.41
C LEU A 365 22.52 43.10 22.82
N GLU A 366 21.53 43.71 23.46
CA GLU A 366 21.38 45.16 23.48
C GLU A 366 22.62 45.78 24.15
N ALA A 367 23.23 46.74 23.48
CA ALA A 367 24.05 47.78 24.10
C ALA A 367 23.84 49.05 23.29
N GLY A 368 23.38 50.10 23.95
CA GLY A 368 22.93 51.33 23.33
C GLY A 368 24.04 52.34 23.00
N THR A 369 23.57 53.47 22.47
CA THR A 369 24.13 54.83 22.52
C THR A 369 25.45 55.14 21.79
N ASN A 370 25.37 55.97 20.73
CA ASN A 370 25.67 57.43 20.75
C ASN A 370 26.11 57.96 19.36
N LYS A 371 25.24 58.76 18.71
CA LYS A 371 25.46 60.13 18.21
C LYS A 371 24.49 60.46 17.08
#